data_AF-A0A2S7P005-F1
#
_entry.id   AF-A0A2S7P005-F1
#
_cell.length_a   1.000
_cell.length_b   1.000
_cell.length_c   1.000
_cell.angle_alpha   90.00
_cell.angle_beta   90.00
_cell.angle_gamma   90.00
#
_symmetry.space_group_name_H-M   'P 1'
#
loop_
_entity.id
_entity.type
_entity.pdbx_description
1 polymer ?
#
loop_
_entity_poly.entity_id
_entity_poly.type
_entity_poly.pdbx_seq_one_letter_code
_entity_poly.pdbx_strand_id
1 'polypeptide(L)'
;MDTKQSMPIAVVAMSCRFPGDADSPEKLWELLMEKRDAWSEIPQERFNASSFYQPTIGTGGTFRGKGGYFLKGDVGKFDPSFFNITESEAAAIDPQQRLQLECAYEAFESGGIPYSFDVLTEIEGIKDWGVYRLL
;
A
#
# COMPACT_ATOMS: atom_id res chain seq x y z
N MET A 1 -30.50 23.75 -14.21
CA MET A 1 -29.25 23.05 -14.59
C MET A 1 -28.23 23.45 -13.54
N ASP A 2 -28.02 22.57 -12.56
CA ASP A 2 -27.10 22.83 -11.44
C ASP A 2 -25.68 22.50 -11.92
N THR A 3 -24.87 23.53 -12.19
CA THR A 3 -23.47 23.37 -12.55
C THR A 3 -22.69 23.01 -11.29
N LYS A 4 -22.53 21.70 -11.05
CA LYS A 4 -21.60 21.18 -10.05
C LYS A 4 -20.19 21.71 -10.37
N GLN A 5 -19.79 22.80 -9.73
CA GLN A 5 -18.42 23.29 -9.80
C GLN A 5 -17.54 22.24 -9.12
N SER A 6 -16.67 21.58 -9.89
CA SER A 6 -15.69 20.66 -9.32
C SER A 6 -14.68 21.48 -8.53
N MET A 7 -14.65 21.30 -7.21
CA MET A 7 -13.59 21.89 -6.39
C MET A 7 -12.26 21.21 -6.74
N PRO A 8 -11.19 21.97 -7.05
CA PRO A 8 -9.89 21.37 -7.33
C PRO A 8 -9.31 20.75 -6.05
N ILE A 9 -8.80 19.52 -6.16
CA ILE A 9 -8.13 18.81 -5.06
C ILE A 9 -6.63 18.74 -5.35
N ALA A 10 -5.82 19.23 -4.41
CA ALA A 10 -4.37 19.15 -4.51
C ALA A 10 -3.86 17.86 -3.87
N VAL A 11 -2.91 17.19 -4.53
CA VAL A 11 -2.12 16.12 -3.92
C VAL A 11 -0.92 16.77 -3.23
N VAL A 12 -1.00 16.93 -1.92
CA VAL A 12 0.03 17.63 -1.11
C VAL A 12 1.12 16.69 -0.60
N ALA A 13 0.84 15.38 -0.57
CA ALA A 13 1.77 14.36 -0.12
C ALA A 13 1.41 13.01 -0.76
N MET A 14 2.39 12.10 -0.80
CA MET A 14 2.23 10.76 -1.36
C MET A 14 3.23 9.82 -0.69
N SER A 15 2.85 8.56 -0.60
CA SER A 15 3.73 7.42 -0.36
C SER A 15 3.29 6.29 -1.28
N CYS A 16 4.17 5.33 -1.54
CA CYS A 16 3.79 4.17 -2.32
C CYS A 16 4.75 3.01 -2.14
N ARG A 17 4.25 1.79 -2.34
CA ARG A 17 5.08 0.60 -2.53
C ARG A 17 4.75 0.00 -3.90
N PHE A 18 5.73 -0.02 -4.78
CA PHE A 18 5.63 -0.60 -6.11
C PHE A 18 6.77 -1.60 -6.38
N PRO A 19 6.58 -2.49 -7.36
CA PRO A 19 7.60 -3.43 -7.82
C PRO A 19 8.84 -2.71 -8.39
N GLY A 20 9.97 -3.40 -8.47
CA GLY A 20 11.20 -2.83 -9.05
C GLY A 20 11.97 -1.89 -8.12
N ASP A 21 11.87 -2.10 -6.81
CA ASP A 21 12.48 -1.28 -5.75
C ASP A 21 11.87 0.15 -5.62
N ALA A 22 10.67 0.36 -6.17
CA ALA A 22 9.94 1.63 -6.09
C ALA A 22 9.14 1.74 -4.78
N ASP A 23 9.83 1.86 -3.65
CA ASP A 23 9.26 2.00 -2.31
C ASP A 23 8.94 3.45 -1.89
N SER A 24 9.03 4.40 -2.82
CA SER A 24 8.80 5.84 -2.60
C SER A 24 8.37 6.51 -3.92
N PRO A 25 7.66 7.65 -3.87
CA PRO A 25 7.27 8.39 -5.07
C PRO A 25 8.46 8.76 -5.97
N GLU A 26 9.61 9.08 -5.39
CA GLU A 26 10.85 9.41 -6.10
C GLU A 26 11.39 8.19 -6.86
N LYS A 27 11.51 7.03 -6.20
CA LYS A 27 11.97 5.80 -6.87
C LYS A 27 10.97 5.28 -7.89
N LEU A 28 9.68 5.47 -7.67
CA LEU A 28 8.66 5.21 -8.68
C LEU A 28 8.88 6.10 -9.90
N TRP A 29 9.12 7.39 -9.69
CA TRP A 29 9.39 8.33 -10.77
C TRP A 29 10.64 7.96 -11.55
N GLU A 30 11.73 7.61 -10.87
CA GLU A 30 12.97 7.12 -11.49
C GLU A 30 12.71 5.88 -12.36
N LEU A 31 12.01 4.87 -11.83
CA LEU A 31 11.64 3.65 -12.55
C LEU A 31 10.88 3.97 -13.85
N LEU A 32 9.92 4.89 -13.77
CA LEU A 32 9.10 5.31 -14.93
C LEU A 32 9.93 6.08 -15.96
N MET A 33 10.78 7.01 -15.50
CA MET A 33 11.65 7.81 -16.37
C MET A 33 12.68 6.93 -17.10
N GLU A 34 13.21 5.92 -16.42
CA GLU A 34 14.13 4.93 -16.98
C GLU A 34 13.42 3.86 -17.82
N LYS A 35 12.08 3.81 -17.79
CA LYS A 35 11.25 2.81 -18.48
C LYS A 35 11.65 1.38 -18.13
N ARG A 36 12.06 1.13 -16.88
CA ARG A 36 12.43 -0.21 -16.43
C ARG A 36 11.20 -1.08 -16.26
N ASP A 37 11.27 -2.31 -16.77
CA ASP A 37 10.25 -3.33 -16.53
C ASP A 37 10.55 -4.02 -15.19
N ALA A 38 9.62 -3.89 -14.25
CA ALA A 38 9.70 -4.48 -12.92
C ALA A 38 9.06 -5.87 -12.82
N TRP A 39 8.79 -6.52 -13.95
CA TRP A 39 8.25 -7.86 -13.98
C TRP A 39 9.25 -8.86 -13.38
N SER A 40 8.75 -9.77 -12.55
CA SER A 40 9.52 -10.88 -12.00
C SER A 40 8.71 -12.17 -12.03
N GLU A 41 9.40 -13.30 -11.92
CA GLU A 41 8.72 -14.55 -11.58
C GLU A 41 8.02 -14.45 -10.21
N ILE A 42 7.02 -15.30 -9.98
CA ILE A 42 6.29 -15.32 -8.70
C ILE A 42 7.29 -15.73 -7.60
N PRO A 43 7.50 -14.89 -6.56
CA PRO A 43 8.43 -15.23 -5.48
C PRO A 43 7.98 -16.50 -4.76
N GLN A 44 8.93 -17.41 -4.47
CA GLN A 44 8.62 -18.69 -3.83
C GLN A 44 8.03 -18.52 -2.42
N GLU A 45 8.33 -17.40 -1.77
CA GLU A 45 7.83 -17.05 -0.45
C GLU A 45 6.34 -16.67 -0.45
N ARG A 46 5.76 -16.33 -1.62
CA ARG A 46 4.33 -15.97 -1.72
C ARG A 46 3.45 -17.22 -1.68
N PHE A 47 3.72 -18.15 -2.57
CA PHE A 47 3.09 -19.47 -2.65
C PHE A 47 3.84 -20.34 -3.65
N ASN A 48 3.63 -21.66 -3.59
CA ASN A 48 4.22 -22.58 -4.56
C ASN A 48 3.51 -22.49 -5.92
N ALA A 49 3.90 -21.52 -6.74
CA ALA A 49 3.34 -21.28 -8.06
C ALA A 49 3.49 -22.48 -9.02
N SER A 50 4.57 -23.25 -8.87
CA SER A 50 4.85 -24.41 -9.74
C SER A 50 3.78 -25.50 -9.62
N SER A 51 3.15 -25.65 -8.45
CA SER A 51 2.07 -26.61 -8.21
C SER A 51 0.76 -26.27 -8.92
N PHE A 52 0.60 -25.03 -9.38
CA PHE A 52 -0.63 -24.53 -9.98
C PHE A 52 -0.44 -24.05 -11.43
N TYR A 53 0.80 -24.10 -11.95
CA TYR A 53 1.09 -23.67 -13.31
C TYR A 53 0.63 -24.71 -14.33
N GLN A 54 -0.18 -24.30 -15.31
CA GLN A 54 -0.60 -25.16 -16.43
C GLN A 54 -0.49 -24.41 -17.76
N PRO A 55 0.24 -24.93 -18.76
CA PRO A 55 0.40 -24.25 -20.04
C PRO A 55 -0.83 -24.31 -20.94
N THR A 56 -1.85 -25.13 -20.66
CA THR A 56 -3.09 -25.26 -21.45
C THR A 56 -4.32 -24.73 -20.72
N ILE A 57 -5.28 -24.16 -21.46
CA ILE A 57 -6.57 -23.73 -20.90
C ILE A 57 -7.45 -24.98 -20.71
N GLY A 58 -8.15 -25.07 -19.58
CA GLY A 58 -9.18 -26.10 -19.35
C GLY A 58 -9.01 -26.91 -18.07
N THR A 59 -7.90 -26.77 -17.35
CA THR A 59 -7.71 -27.38 -16.03
C THR A 59 -8.15 -26.42 -14.93
N GLY A 60 -9.28 -26.72 -14.27
CA GLY A 60 -9.76 -25.92 -13.13
C GLY A 60 -8.73 -25.85 -12.00
N GLY A 61 -8.61 -24.69 -11.34
CA GLY A 61 -7.67 -24.49 -10.23
C GLY A 61 -6.22 -24.27 -10.63
N THR A 62 -5.93 -24.02 -11.92
CA THR A 62 -4.57 -23.73 -12.43
C THR A 62 -4.51 -22.34 -13.06
N PHE A 63 -3.30 -21.80 -13.21
CA PHE A 63 -3.04 -20.54 -13.90
C PHE A 63 -1.85 -20.64 -14.87
N ARG A 64 -1.78 -19.68 -15.79
CA ARG A 64 -0.76 -19.61 -16.86
C ARG A 64 0.32 -18.54 -16.64
N GLY A 65 0.10 -17.61 -15.71
CA GLY A 65 1.10 -16.60 -15.38
C GLY A 65 2.33 -17.22 -14.74
N LYS A 66 3.54 -16.91 -15.22
CA LYS A 66 4.79 -17.35 -14.55
C LYS A 66 5.30 -16.32 -13.54
N GLY A 67 4.68 -15.15 -13.53
CA GLY A 67 5.18 -13.97 -12.87
C GLY A 67 4.24 -12.79 -13.06
N GLY A 68 4.67 -11.66 -12.56
CA GLY A 68 3.91 -10.42 -12.48
C GLY A 68 4.76 -9.36 -11.82
N TYR A 69 4.10 -8.35 -11.28
CA TYR A 69 4.74 -7.23 -10.62
C TYR A 69 4.59 -7.40 -9.12
N PHE A 70 5.66 -7.80 -8.44
CA PHE A 70 5.64 -8.12 -7.01
C PHE A 70 6.44 -7.11 -6.19
N LEU A 71 5.89 -6.74 -5.03
CA LEU A 71 6.67 -6.01 -4.03
C LEU A 71 7.84 -6.89 -3.58
N LYS A 72 9.03 -6.29 -3.57
CA LYS A 72 10.24 -6.95 -3.10
C LYS A 72 10.20 -7.10 -1.58
N GLY A 73 10.78 -8.19 -1.10
CA GLY A 73 10.88 -8.47 0.33
C GLY A 73 9.62 -9.10 0.91
N ASP A 74 9.64 -9.20 2.24
CA ASP A 74 8.59 -9.84 3.02
C ASP A 74 7.46 -8.84 3.30
N VAL A 75 6.36 -8.99 2.54
CA VAL A 75 5.13 -8.19 2.72
C VAL A 75 4.39 -8.49 4.01
N GLY A 76 4.80 -9.52 4.75
CA GLY A 76 4.31 -9.81 6.09
C GLY A 76 5.02 -9.04 7.19
N LYS A 77 6.13 -8.33 6.88
CA LYS A 77 6.78 -7.44 7.84
C LYS A 77 5.90 -6.25 8.15
N PHE A 78 5.87 -5.88 9.43
CA PHE A 78 5.09 -4.79 9.97
C PHE A 78 5.68 -4.43 11.33
N ASP A 79 5.68 -3.16 11.72
CA ASP A 79 6.01 -2.72 13.08
C ASP A 79 4.73 -2.55 13.91
N PRO A 80 4.23 -3.61 14.58
CA PRO A 80 2.98 -3.52 15.32
C PRO A 80 3.07 -2.57 16.51
N SER A 81 4.25 -2.47 17.13
CA SER A 81 4.47 -1.62 18.31
C SER A 81 4.33 -0.14 17.99
N PHE A 82 4.78 0.28 16.80
CA PHE A 82 4.62 1.65 16.31
C PHE A 82 3.14 2.05 16.18
N PHE A 83 2.28 1.12 15.75
CA PHE A 83 0.84 1.33 15.57
C PHE A 83 0.00 1.01 16.82
N ASN A 84 0.62 0.72 17.97
CA ASN A 84 -0.06 0.27 19.19
C ASN A 84 -0.92 -0.99 18.99
N ILE A 85 -0.47 -1.91 18.13
CA ILE A 85 -1.11 -3.20 17.86
C ILE A 85 -0.28 -4.30 18.52
N THR A 86 -0.93 -5.33 19.07
CA THR A 86 -0.19 -6.49 19.60
C THR A 86 0.32 -7.40 18.48
N GLU A 87 1.38 -8.19 18.72
CA GLU A 87 1.87 -9.14 17.71
C GLU A 87 0.79 -10.15 17.28
N SER A 88 -0.07 -10.59 18.20
CA SER A 88 -1.16 -11.53 17.91
C SER A 88 -2.22 -10.90 17.02
N GLU A 89 -2.56 -9.64 17.23
CA GLU A 89 -3.51 -8.92 16.37
C GLU A 89 -2.88 -8.67 15.00
N ALA A 90 -1.63 -8.22 14.96
CA ALA A 90 -0.92 -7.99 13.71
C ALA A 90 -0.82 -9.25 12.84
N ALA A 91 -0.65 -10.42 13.45
CA ALA A 91 -0.67 -11.70 12.74
C ALA A 91 -2.03 -12.02 12.10
N ALA A 92 -3.13 -11.50 12.65
CA ALA A 92 -4.48 -11.67 12.12
C ALA A 92 -4.88 -10.60 11.09
N ILE A 93 -4.17 -9.48 11.03
CA ILE A 93 -4.43 -8.40 10.06
C ILE A 93 -3.91 -8.78 8.68
N ASP A 94 -4.76 -8.57 7.66
CA ASP A 94 -4.39 -8.77 6.26
C ASP A 94 -3.12 -7.97 5.92
N PRO A 95 -2.11 -8.57 5.25
CA PRO A 95 -0.88 -7.87 4.89
C PRO A 95 -1.10 -6.56 4.12
N GLN A 96 -2.16 -6.43 3.32
CA GLN A 96 -2.47 -5.19 2.60
C GLN A 96 -2.90 -4.08 3.55
N GLN A 97 -3.64 -4.39 4.61
CA GLN A 97 -4.04 -3.40 5.62
C GLN A 97 -2.81 -2.92 6.41
N ARG A 98 -1.88 -3.83 6.74
CA ARG A 98 -0.61 -3.48 7.38
C ARG A 98 0.24 -2.56 6.51
N LEU A 99 0.39 -2.89 5.22
CA LEU A 99 1.07 -2.03 4.25
C LEU A 99 0.38 -0.68 4.07
N GLN A 100 -0.96 -0.64 4.09
CA GLN A 100 -1.72 0.61 4.00
C GLN A 100 -1.51 1.51 5.22
N LEU A 101 -1.38 0.95 6.42
CA LEU A 101 -1.07 1.71 7.64
C LEU A 101 0.31 2.36 7.55
N GLU A 102 1.32 1.61 7.11
CA GLU A 102 2.67 2.15 6.86
C GLU A 102 2.66 3.24 5.80
N CYS A 103 2.03 2.99 4.64
CA CYS A 103 1.93 3.99 3.59
C CYS A 103 1.19 5.25 4.06
N ALA A 104 0.09 5.11 4.79
CA ALA A 104 -0.65 6.26 5.30
C ALA A 104 0.23 7.13 6.21
N TYR A 105 0.99 6.50 7.12
CA TYR A 105 1.94 7.20 7.96
C TYR A 105 3.03 7.91 7.15
N GLU A 106 3.67 7.21 6.22
CA GLU A 106 4.72 7.80 5.36
C GLU A 106 4.21 8.95 4.50
N ALA A 107 2.93 8.91 4.07
CA ALA A 107 2.32 10.01 3.33
C ALA A 107 2.10 11.24 4.21
N PHE A 108 1.71 11.06 5.49
CA PHE A 108 1.64 12.19 6.41
C PHE A 108 3.03 12.78 6.69
N GLU A 109 4.02 11.91 6.89
CA GLU A 109 5.41 12.34 7.12
C GLU A 109 5.98 13.10 5.93
N SER A 110 5.78 12.61 4.69
CA SER A 110 6.26 13.29 3.48
C SER A 110 5.60 14.65 3.25
N GLY A 111 4.37 14.83 3.73
CA GLY A 111 3.66 16.11 3.76
C GLY A 111 4.07 17.04 4.90
N GLY A 112 4.94 16.61 5.81
CA GLY A 112 5.28 17.35 7.03
C GLY A 112 4.12 17.49 8.01
N ILE A 113 3.13 16.59 7.93
CA ILE A 113 1.93 16.60 8.79
C ILE A 113 2.21 15.69 10.00
N PRO A 114 2.29 16.24 11.22
CA PRO A 114 2.53 15.43 12.41
C PRO A 114 1.33 14.53 12.75
N TYR A 115 1.61 13.36 13.31
CA TYR A 115 0.61 12.40 13.80
C TYR A 115 -0.06 12.82 15.12
N SER A 116 0.20 14.04 15.64
CA SER A 116 -0.42 14.45 16.90
C SER A 116 -1.93 14.58 16.74
N PHE A 117 -2.66 14.00 17.70
CA PHE A 117 -4.13 13.96 17.71
C PHE A 117 -4.76 15.36 17.59
N ASP A 118 -4.09 16.38 18.13
CA ASP A 118 -4.53 17.78 18.04
C ASP A 118 -4.52 18.31 16.59
N VAL A 119 -3.55 17.90 15.77
CA VAL A 119 -3.40 18.39 14.38
C VAL A 119 -4.46 17.79 13.45
N LEU A 120 -4.86 16.53 13.68
CA LEU A 120 -5.95 15.91 12.91
C LEU A 120 -7.31 16.58 13.16
N THR A 121 -7.51 17.23 14.30
CA THR A 121 -8.72 18.02 14.57
C THR A 121 -8.68 19.43 14.02
N GLU A 122 -7.50 19.97 13.70
CA GLU A 122 -7.32 21.31 13.13
C GLU A 122 -7.35 21.35 11.60
N ILE A 123 -7.19 20.21 10.92
CA ILE A 123 -7.44 20.11 9.48
C ILE A 123 -8.93 20.35 9.23
N GLU A 124 -9.27 21.53 8.68
CA GLU A 124 -10.62 21.90 8.24
C GLU A 124 -11.11 20.93 7.15
N GLY A 125 -11.69 19.82 7.57
CA GLY A 125 -12.21 18.74 6.71
C GLY A 125 -12.31 17.38 7.38
N ILE A 126 -11.53 17.13 8.44
CA ILE A 126 -11.57 15.84 9.19
C ILE A 126 -12.58 15.88 10.35
N LYS A 127 -13.04 17.06 10.78
CA LYS A 127 -14.05 17.20 11.85
C LYS A 127 -15.36 16.45 11.55
N ASP A 128 -15.72 16.28 10.28
CA ASP A 128 -16.92 15.54 9.86
C ASP A 128 -16.74 14.01 9.84
N TRP A 129 -15.51 13.51 9.98
CA TRP A 129 -15.19 12.08 9.85
C TRP A 129 -15.26 11.29 11.15
N GLY A 130 -15.86 11.83 12.21
CA GLY A 130 -16.27 11.06 13.39
C GLY A 130 -15.16 10.16 13.95
N VAL A 131 -13.95 10.70 14.17
CA VAL A 131 -12.86 9.96 14.81
C VAL A 131 -13.24 9.75 16.28
N TYR A 132 -13.85 8.60 16.57
CA TYR A 132 -14.29 8.24 17.92
C TYR A 132 -13.07 8.09 18.84
N ARG A 133 -13.15 8.78 19.96
CA ARG A 133 -12.28 8.63 21.13
C ARG A 133 -12.39 7.19 21.65
N LEU A 134 -11.42 6.33 21.33
CA LEU A 134 -11.23 5.10 22.09
C LEU A 134 -10.53 5.52 23.40
N LEU A 135 -11.29 5.47 24.48
CA LEU A 135 -10.79 5.46 25.85
C LEU A 135 -10.05 4.15 26.12
#